data_AF-A0A841E658-F1
#
_entry.id   AF-A0A841E658-F1
#
_cell.length_a   1.000
_cell.length_b   1.000
_cell.length_c   1.000
_cell.angle_alpha   90.00
_cell.angle_beta   90.00
_cell.angle_gamma   90.00
#
_symmetry.space_group_name_H-M   'P 1'
#
loop_
_entity.id
_entity.type
_entity.pdbx_description
1 polymer ?
#
loop_
_entity_poly.entity_id
_entity_poly.type
_entity_poly.pdbx_seq_one_letter_code
_entity_poly.pdbx_strand_id
1 'polypeptide(L)'
;MPDRPAGSAGEPEPASGAEESAASWTRRRLGNTPVFFVVGLLAAVVFTIGWGYALMSYGGSAGASVQVVAWQTEPAEASVSFQVNSDGPAECVITARDDKHVVVGQKSVDVESGIRDVTATVDTIREASAVEVGSCREQSPTR
;
A
#
# COMPACT_ATOMS: atom_id res chain seq x y z
N MET A 1 -70.91 25.92 44.88
CA MET A 1 -71.39 25.29 43.63
C MET A 1 -70.52 25.82 42.49
N PRO A 2 -70.12 24.96 41.54
CA PRO A 2 -68.74 24.44 41.32
C PRO A 2 -68.00 25.25 40.20
N ASP A 3 -66.71 25.11 39.85
CA ASP A 3 -65.85 23.94 39.62
C ASP A 3 -64.36 24.27 39.81
N ARG A 4 -63.58 23.36 40.41
CA ARG A 4 -62.11 23.32 40.36
C ARG A 4 -61.73 21.91 39.94
N PRO A 5 -61.00 21.68 38.84
CA PRO A 5 -60.71 20.32 38.39
C PRO A 5 -59.66 19.68 39.30
N ALA A 6 -60.00 18.49 39.78
CA ALA A 6 -59.06 17.53 40.34
C ALA A 6 -58.15 17.05 39.20
N GLY A 7 -56.85 17.25 39.33
CA GLY A 7 -55.88 16.49 38.55
C GLY A 7 -55.82 15.07 39.08
N SER A 8 -56.10 14.09 38.21
CA SER A 8 -55.58 12.73 38.36
C SER A 8 -55.74 11.93 37.06
N ALA A 9 -54.70 11.13 36.79
CA ALA A 9 -54.63 9.96 35.94
C ALA A 9 -54.65 10.14 34.41
N GLY A 10 -53.46 10.01 33.81
CA GLY A 10 -53.26 9.59 32.43
C GLY A 10 -51.89 8.94 32.30
N GLU A 11 -51.85 7.62 32.11
CA GLU A 11 -50.68 6.80 31.80
C GLU A 11 -49.92 7.30 30.55
N PRO A 12 -48.62 6.96 30.39
CA PRO A 12 -47.85 7.33 29.21
C PRO A 12 -48.22 6.42 28.02
N GLU A 13 -49.00 6.94 27.08
CA GLU A 13 -49.24 6.28 25.79
C GLU A 13 -47.99 6.43 24.88
N PRO A 14 -47.45 5.35 24.28
CA PRO A 14 -46.20 5.41 23.54
C PRO A 14 -46.37 5.98 22.13
N ALA A 15 -45.66 7.08 21.89
CA ALA A 15 -44.98 7.47 20.64
C ALA A 15 -45.67 7.16 19.29
N SER A 16 -46.50 8.09 18.81
CA SER A 16 -46.95 8.15 17.40
C SER A 16 -46.31 9.29 16.57
N GLY A 17 -45.28 9.96 17.10
CA GLY A 17 -44.68 11.16 16.47
C GLY A 17 -43.41 10.94 15.64
N ALA A 18 -42.82 9.74 15.64
CA ALA A 18 -41.53 9.51 14.99
C ALA A 18 -41.65 9.13 13.50
N GLU A 19 -42.78 8.58 13.07
CA GLU A 19 -42.95 8.10 11.69
C GLU A 19 -43.27 9.24 10.71
N GLU A 20 -43.93 10.31 11.17
CA GLU A 20 -44.31 11.43 10.30
C GLU A 20 -43.11 12.33 9.92
N SER A 21 -42.07 12.37 10.75
CA SER A 21 -40.82 13.10 10.42
C SER A 21 -39.93 12.38 9.42
N ALA A 22 -39.94 11.04 9.40
CA ALA A 22 -39.16 10.24 8.44
C ALA A 22 -39.72 10.34 7.01
N ALA A 23 -41.03 10.52 6.85
CA ALA A 23 -41.67 10.69 5.55
C ALA A 23 -41.45 12.08 4.92
N SER A 24 -41.06 13.09 5.71
CA SER A 24 -40.92 14.48 5.24
C SER A 24 -39.61 14.75 4.50
N TRP A 25 -38.55 13.97 4.74
CA TRP A 25 -37.26 14.17 4.06
C TRP A 25 -37.26 13.58 2.64
N THR A 26 -38.10 12.57 2.40
CA THR A 26 -38.21 11.88 1.10
C THR A 26 -38.87 12.72 0.01
N ARG A 27 -39.38 13.93 0.34
CA ARG A 27 -40.03 14.84 -0.62
C ARG A 27 -39.22 16.09 -0.95
N ARG A 28 -37.89 16.07 -0.79
CA ARG A 28 -37.04 17.07 -1.46
C ARG A 28 -36.90 16.67 -2.93
N ARG A 29 -37.61 17.42 -3.78
CA ARG A 29 -37.61 17.35 -5.25
C ARG A 29 -36.29 16.76 -5.80
N LEU A 30 -36.37 15.55 -6.35
CA LEU A 30 -35.32 14.89 -7.15
C LEU A 30 -35.14 15.60 -8.50
N GLY A 31 -34.93 16.93 -8.50
CA GLY A 31 -34.83 17.72 -9.72
C GLY A 31 -33.53 17.49 -10.49
N ASN A 32 -32.44 17.12 -9.80
CA ASN A 32 -31.10 16.94 -10.39
C ASN A 32 -30.39 15.63 -10.00
N THR A 33 -31.06 14.70 -9.31
CA THR A 33 -30.50 13.41 -8.90
C THR A 33 -29.82 12.62 -10.04
N PRO A 34 -30.38 12.53 -11.27
CA PRO A 34 -29.69 11.84 -12.36
C PRO A 34 -28.41 12.56 -12.81
N VAL A 35 -28.33 13.89 -12.71
CA VAL A 35 -27.13 14.65 -13.08
C VAL A 35 -25.99 14.35 -12.12
N PHE A 36 -26.26 14.37 -10.81
CA PHE A 36 -25.24 14.02 -9.82
C PHE A 36 -24.79 12.55 -9.93
N PHE A 37 -25.70 11.65 -10.29
CA PHE A 37 -25.36 10.25 -10.57
C PHE A 37 -24.40 10.12 -11.75
N VAL A 38 -24.68 10.81 -12.87
CA VAL A 38 -23.81 10.79 -14.06
C VAL A 38 -22.44 11.39 -13.75
N VAL A 39 -22.39 12.52 -13.03
CA VAL A 39 -21.12 13.14 -12.61
C VAL A 39 -20.33 12.21 -11.69
N GLY A 40 -21.00 11.56 -10.73
CA GLY A 40 -20.37 10.58 -9.85
C GLY A 40 -19.82 9.37 -10.61
N LEU A 41 -20.56 8.88 -11.61
CA LEU A 41 -20.13 7.77 -12.45
C LEU A 41 -18.91 8.14 -13.31
N LEU A 42 -18.90 9.33 -13.92
CA LEU A 42 -17.76 9.84 -14.67
C LEU A 42 -16.52 10.00 -13.77
N ALA A 43 -16.71 10.58 -12.58
CA ALA A 43 -15.62 10.68 -11.60
C ALA A 43 -15.09 9.28 -11.24
N ALA A 44 -15.96 8.32 -10.92
CA ALA A 44 -15.56 6.96 -10.60
C ALA A 44 -14.76 6.30 -11.73
N VAL A 45 -15.17 6.48 -12.98
CA VAL A 45 -14.43 5.95 -14.15
C VAL A 45 -13.06 6.61 -14.28
N VAL A 46 -12.97 7.94 -14.16
CA VAL A 46 -11.70 8.66 -14.27
C VAL A 46 -10.75 8.27 -13.15
N PHE A 47 -11.25 8.17 -11.91
CA PHE A 47 -10.43 7.75 -10.78
C PHE A 47 -10.01 6.29 -10.88
N THR A 48 -10.88 5.36 -11.28
CA THR A 48 -10.50 3.95 -11.42
C THR A 48 -9.50 3.72 -12.56
N ILE A 49 -9.70 4.35 -13.71
CA ILE A 49 -8.77 4.25 -14.85
C ILE A 49 -7.46 4.98 -14.54
N GLY A 50 -7.52 6.22 -14.04
CA GLY A 50 -6.34 7.03 -13.75
C GLY A 50 -5.44 6.38 -12.70
N TRP A 51 -6.01 5.91 -11.59
CA TRP A 51 -5.24 5.21 -10.56
C TRP A 51 -4.83 3.80 -11.00
N GLY A 52 -5.64 3.12 -11.81
CA GLY A 52 -5.30 1.82 -12.40
C GLY A 52 -4.06 1.88 -13.28
N TYR A 53 -3.95 2.87 -14.17
CA TYR A 53 -2.75 3.09 -14.99
C TYR A 53 -1.53 3.46 -14.14
N ALA A 54 -1.70 4.29 -13.11
CA ALA A 54 -0.62 4.63 -12.20
C ALA A 54 -0.07 3.38 -11.49
N LEU A 55 -0.95 2.53 -10.95
CA LEU A 55 -0.56 1.27 -10.30
C LEU A 55 0.14 0.30 -11.26
N MET A 56 -0.29 0.24 -12.52
CA MET A 56 0.36 -0.58 -13.54
C MET A 56 1.78 -0.09 -13.85
N SER A 57 2.04 1.23 -13.76
CA SER A 57 3.40 1.79 -13.88
C SER A 57 4.27 1.53 -12.64
N TYR A 58 3.67 1.44 -11.45
CA TYR A 58 4.38 1.05 -10.23
C TYR A 58 4.76 -0.44 -10.23
N GLY A 59 3.98 -1.28 -10.91
CA GLY A 59 4.28 -2.71 -11.11
C GLY A 59 5.47 -2.99 -12.04
N GLY A 60 6.17 -1.97 -12.54
CA GLY A 60 7.36 -2.11 -13.37
C GLY A 60 8.61 -2.65 -12.66
N SER A 61 8.52 -3.07 -11.39
CA SER A 61 9.55 -3.88 -10.74
C SER A 61 9.45 -5.38 -11.06
N ALA A 62 8.59 -5.78 -12.01
CA ALA A 62 8.28 -7.17 -12.33
C ALA A 62 9.36 -7.92 -13.16
N GLY A 63 10.59 -7.41 -13.24
CA GLY A 63 11.63 -8.04 -14.08
C GLY A 63 12.48 -9.07 -13.35
N ALA A 64 12.86 -8.80 -12.09
CA ALA A 64 13.84 -9.61 -11.36
C ALA A 64 13.23 -10.25 -10.11
N SER A 65 13.10 -11.58 -10.10
CA SER A 65 12.81 -12.33 -8.87
C SER A 65 14.11 -12.65 -8.14
N VAL A 66 14.11 -12.48 -6.81
CA VAL A 66 15.30 -12.67 -5.98
C VAL A 66 14.97 -13.66 -4.87
N GLN A 67 15.88 -14.61 -4.65
CA GLN A 67 15.82 -15.57 -3.57
C GLN A 67 17.16 -15.58 -2.82
N VAL A 68 17.16 -15.18 -1.55
CA VAL A 68 18.34 -15.26 -0.69
C VAL A 68 18.57 -16.71 -0.28
N VAL A 69 19.78 -17.23 -0.53
CA VAL A 69 20.18 -18.60 -0.22
C VAL A 69 20.87 -18.66 1.14
N ALA A 70 21.84 -17.76 1.37
CA ALA A 70 22.60 -17.68 2.60
C ALA A 70 23.14 -16.27 2.83
N TRP A 71 23.42 -15.93 4.08
CA TRP A 71 24.09 -14.69 4.45
C TRP A 71 24.96 -14.92 5.67
N GLN A 72 26.03 -14.13 5.80
CA GLN A 72 26.95 -14.16 6.92
C GLN A 72 27.45 -12.75 7.19
N THR A 73 27.59 -12.41 8.47
CA THR A 73 28.09 -11.11 8.91
C THR A 73 29.41 -11.28 9.65
N GLU A 74 30.33 -10.37 9.37
CA GLU A 74 31.61 -10.21 10.05
C GLU A 74 31.72 -8.76 10.57
N PRO A 75 32.66 -8.44 11.47
CA PRO A 75 32.74 -7.12 12.09
C PRO A 75 32.94 -5.94 11.12
N ALA A 76 33.56 -6.18 9.96
CA ALA A 76 33.88 -5.17 8.94
C ALA A 76 33.35 -5.51 7.54
N GLU A 77 32.79 -6.69 7.35
CA GLU A 77 32.31 -7.18 6.06
C GLU A 77 31.03 -8.01 6.26
N ALA A 78 30.18 -8.05 5.25
CA ALA A 78 29.00 -8.89 5.27
C ALA A 78 28.77 -9.51 3.91
N SER A 79 28.57 -10.83 3.86
CA SER A 79 28.39 -11.57 2.63
C SER A 79 26.97 -12.09 2.48
N VAL A 80 26.48 -12.10 1.24
CA VAL A 80 25.18 -12.67 0.88
C VAL A 80 25.31 -13.46 -0.42
N SER A 81 24.68 -14.62 -0.43
CA SER A 81 24.49 -15.46 -1.60
C SER A 81 23.01 -15.46 -1.94
N PHE A 82 22.67 -15.03 -3.15
CA PHE A 82 21.31 -14.95 -3.64
C PHE A 82 21.23 -15.42 -5.08
N GLN A 83 20.08 -15.99 -5.42
CA GLN A 83 19.72 -16.29 -6.79
C GLN A 83 18.84 -15.17 -7.31
N VAL A 84 19.14 -14.68 -8.51
CA VAL A 84 18.29 -13.73 -9.22
C VAL A 84 17.86 -14.35 -10.55
N ASN A 85 16.60 -14.16 -10.91
CA ASN A 85 16.08 -14.48 -12.22
C ASN A 85 15.51 -13.20 -12.84
N SER A 86 16.11 -12.75 -13.94
CA SER A 86 15.74 -11.52 -14.62
C SER A 86 15.59 -11.75 -16.13
N ASP A 87 14.71 -11.00 -16.79
CA ASP A 87 14.54 -11.09 -18.25
C ASP A 87 15.63 -10.28 -18.97
N GLY A 88 16.15 -9.21 -18.36
CA GLY A 88 17.25 -8.37 -18.85
C GLY A 88 18.42 -8.22 -17.86
N PRO A 89 19.55 -7.60 -18.25
CA PRO A 89 20.62 -7.24 -17.31
C PRO A 89 20.04 -6.42 -16.16
N ALA A 90 20.44 -6.72 -14.92
CA ALA A 90 19.88 -6.09 -13.73
C ALA A 90 20.96 -5.58 -12.78
N GLU A 91 20.70 -4.44 -12.15
CA GLU A 91 21.49 -3.94 -11.03
C GLU A 91 20.84 -4.37 -9.72
N CYS A 92 21.57 -5.15 -8.93
CA CYS A 92 21.16 -5.56 -7.60
C CYS A 92 21.93 -4.76 -6.54
N VAL A 93 21.19 -4.14 -5.64
CA VAL A 93 21.70 -3.35 -4.52
C VAL A 93 21.59 -4.18 -3.26
N ILE A 94 22.73 -4.59 -2.71
CA ILE A 94 22.83 -5.24 -1.42
C ILE A 94 22.98 -4.19 -0.33
N THR A 95 22.22 -4.32 0.75
CA THR A 95 22.24 -3.44 1.91
C THR A 95 22.54 -4.24 3.17
N ALA A 96 23.54 -3.80 3.93
CA ALA A 96 23.85 -4.34 5.25
C ALA A 96 23.31 -3.38 6.34
N ARG A 97 22.69 -3.94 7.37
CA ARG A 97 22.07 -3.19 8.48
C ARG A 97 22.58 -3.66 9.83
N ASP A 98 22.59 -2.75 10.81
CA ASP A 98 22.86 -3.08 12.21
C ASP A 98 21.59 -3.45 13.00
N ASP A 99 21.74 -3.73 14.29
CA ASP A 99 20.64 -4.08 15.21
C ASP A 99 19.56 -3.00 15.32
N LYS A 100 19.93 -1.76 15.01
CA LYS A 100 19.01 -0.61 14.98
C LYS A 100 18.40 -0.40 13.60
N HIS A 101 18.60 -1.35 12.68
CA HIS A 101 18.13 -1.34 11.29
C HIS A 101 18.69 -0.18 10.46
N VAL A 102 19.78 0.44 10.92
CA VAL A 102 20.48 1.52 10.21
C VAL A 102 21.39 0.89 9.18
N VAL A 103 21.43 1.48 7.97
CA VAL A 103 22.34 1.03 6.91
C VAL A 103 23.77 1.31 7.31
N VAL A 104 24.60 0.26 7.27
CA VAL A 104 26.03 0.30 7.65
C VAL A 104 26.97 -0.04 6.50
N GLY A 105 26.42 -0.53 5.39
CA GLY A 105 27.14 -0.82 4.16
C GLY A 105 26.17 -1.02 3.01
N GLN A 106 26.60 -0.71 1.79
CA GLN A 106 25.80 -0.89 0.58
C GLN A 106 26.71 -1.19 -0.61
N LYS A 107 26.29 -2.09 -1.49
CA LYS A 107 27.02 -2.43 -2.71
C LYS A 107 26.07 -2.70 -3.87
N SER A 108 26.36 -2.13 -5.03
CA SER A 108 25.72 -2.51 -6.29
C SER A 108 26.48 -3.64 -6.96
N VAL A 109 25.75 -4.59 -7.53
CA VAL A 109 26.28 -5.70 -8.32
C VAL A 109 25.46 -5.79 -9.60
N ASP A 110 26.14 -5.68 -10.73
CA ASP A 110 25.56 -5.93 -12.04
C ASP A 110 25.41 -7.44 -12.25
N VAL A 111 24.22 -7.86 -12.68
CA VAL A 111 23.89 -9.25 -12.97
C VAL A 111 23.38 -9.38 -14.40
N GLU A 112 23.85 -10.40 -15.10
CA GLU A 112 23.36 -10.73 -16.43
C GLU A 112 21.92 -11.24 -16.40
N SER A 113 21.23 -11.14 -17.54
CA SER A 113 19.90 -11.73 -17.74
C SER A 113 19.88 -13.25 -17.50
N GLY A 114 18.75 -13.76 -17.04
CA GLY A 114 18.49 -15.17 -16.77
C GLY A 114 18.61 -15.51 -15.28
N ILE A 115 18.67 -16.82 -14.99
CA ILE A 115 18.87 -17.35 -13.64
C ILE A 115 20.37 -17.34 -13.31
N ARG A 116 20.75 -16.60 -12.28
CA ARG A 116 22.14 -16.43 -11.84
C ARG A 116 22.25 -16.57 -10.34
N ASP A 117 23.24 -17.33 -9.91
CA ASP A 117 23.67 -17.39 -8.51
C ASP A 117 24.78 -16.36 -8.30
N VAL A 118 24.56 -15.44 -7.38
CA VAL A 118 25.43 -14.30 -7.11
C VAL A 118 25.86 -14.33 -5.65
N THR A 119 27.17 -14.22 -5.41
CA THR A 119 27.73 -13.99 -4.08
C THR A 119 28.34 -12.60 -4.05
N ALA A 120 27.88 -11.78 -3.11
CA ALA A 120 28.33 -10.41 -2.94
C ALA A 120 28.81 -10.18 -1.50
N THR A 121 29.99 -9.57 -1.37
CA THR A 121 30.53 -9.10 -0.09
C THR A 121 30.43 -7.58 -0.05
N VAL A 122 29.85 -7.06 1.03
CA VAL A 122 29.63 -5.65 1.31
C VAL A 122 30.56 -5.23 2.44
N ASP A 123 31.38 -4.22 2.21
CA ASP A 123 32.19 -3.60 3.26
C ASP A 123 31.28 -2.81 4.20
N THR A 124 31.44 -3.00 5.51
CA THR A 124 30.60 -2.34 6.51
C THR A 124 31.42 -1.40 7.39
N ILE A 125 30.83 -0.26 7.74
CA ILE A 125 31.48 0.74 8.62
C ILE A 125 31.47 0.28 10.08
N ARG A 126 30.54 -0.61 10.42
CA ARG A 126 30.41 -1.29 11.72
C ARG A 126 29.78 -2.66 11.52
N GLU A 127 29.83 -3.50 12.56
CA GLU A 127 29.24 -4.83 12.54
C GLU A 127 27.77 -4.78 12.08
N ALA A 128 27.47 -5.58 11.05
CA ALA A 128 26.13 -5.77 10.55
C ALA A 128 25.47 -6.95 11.27
N SER A 129 24.17 -6.86 11.50
CA SER A 129 23.38 -7.97 12.03
C SER A 129 22.43 -8.57 11.00
N ALA A 130 22.22 -7.89 9.87
CA ALA A 130 21.47 -8.40 8.75
C ALA A 130 22.03 -7.91 7.41
N VAL A 131 21.92 -8.74 6.38
CA VAL A 131 22.20 -8.38 4.99
C VAL A 131 21.01 -8.78 4.13
N GLU A 132 20.57 -7.86 3.28
CA GLU A 132 19.44 -8.08 2.40
C GLU A 132 19.71 -7.53 1.00
N VAL A 133 19.02 -8.09 0.01
CA VAL A 133 18.96 -7.51 -1.33
C VAL A 133 17.87 -6.43 -1.30
N GLY A 134 18.28 -5.17 -1.21
CA GLY A 134 17.38 -4.03 -1.04
C GLY A 134 16.57 -3.71 -2.31
N SER A 135 17.18 -3.90 -3.48
CA SER A 135 16.47 -3.83 -4.76
C SER A 135 17.24 -4.54 -5.87
N CYS A 136 16.55 -5.24 -6.76
CA CYS A 136 17.10 -5.60 -8.07
C CYS A 136 16.23 -4.96 -9.15
N ARG A 137 16.85 -4.20 -10.05
CA ARG A 137 16.16 -3.50 -11.14
C ARG A 137 16.83 -3.83 -12.45
N GLU A 138 16.05 -4.22 -13.45
CA GLU A 138 16.56 -4.37 -14.80
C GLU A 138 17.06 -3.03 -15.32
N GLN A 139 18.29 -3.01 -15.83
CA GLN A 139 18.84 -1.87 -16.52
C GLN A 139 18.26 -1.85 -17.93
N SER A 140 17.51 -0.78 -18.25
CA SER A 140 17.18 -0.51 -19.64
C SER A 140 18.49 -0.32 -20.41
N PRO A 141 18.71 -1.01 -21.54
CA PRO A 141 19.91 -0.79 -22.33
C PRO A 141 19.94 0.69 -22.74
N THR A 142 20.94 1.43 -22.26
CA THR A 142 21.23 2.79 -22.74
C THR A 142 21.41 2.70 -24.25
N ARG A 143 20.48 3.32 -24.99
CA ARG A 143 20.50 3.41 -26.45
C ARG A 143 21.23 4.66 -26.90
#